data_AF-A0A7Y9WWW5-F1
#
_entry.id   AF-A0A7Y9WWW5-F1
#
_cell.length_a   1.000
_cell.length_b   1.000
_cell.length_c   1.000
_cell.angle_alpha   90.00
_cell.angle_beta   90.00
_cell.angle_gamma   90.00
#
_symmetry.space_group_name_H-M   'P 1'
#
loop_
_entity.id
_entity.type
_entity.pdbx_description
1 polymer ?
#
loop_
_entity_poly.entity_id
_entity_poly.type
_entity_poly.pdbx_seq_one_letter_code
_entity_poly.pdbx_strand_id
1 'polypeptide(L)'
;MIPFPEPTAPAGSRTEVFLRYLDYFRESMVDKVSALAEPELRRSRLPSGWTPLELLKHLRHVELRWIEWGFQGRDVADPWATAATTAGTSPRRKPGRTWWRRCGRRAPTPARW
;
A
#
# COMPACT_ATOMS: atom_id res chain seq x y z
N MET A 1 -16.05 -9.76 8.43
CA MET A 1 -16.11 -8.30 8.50
C MET A 1 -16.04 -7.82 9.94
N ILE A 2 -14.85 -7.44 10.38
CA ILE A 2 -14.61 -6.72 11.64
C ILE A 2 -15.41 -5.41 11.65
N PRO A 3 -16.12 -5.07 12.75
CA PRO A 3 -16.81 -3.79 12.86
C PRO A 3 -15.81 -2.63 12.92
N PHE A 4 -16.21 -1.44 12.46
CA PHE A 4 -15.35 -0.26 12.54
C PHE A 4 -14.97 0.02 14.00
N PRO A 5 -13.68 0.07 14.35
CA PRO A 5 -13.26 0.28 15.73
C PRO A 5 -13.50 1.74 16.13
N GLU A 6 -14.33 1.95 17.17
CA GLU A 6 -14.59 3.29 17.70
C GLU A 6 -13.33 3.89 18.34
N PRO A 7 -13.02 5.19 18.11
CA PRO A 7 -11.86 5.85 18.68
C PRO A 7 -11.85 5.87 20.22
N THR A 8 -13.04 5.81 20.82
CA THR A 8 -13.27 5.84 22.27
C THR A 8 -13.33 4.47 22.91
N ALA A 9 -13.24 3.38 22.13
CA ALA A 9 -13.23 2.03 22.67
C ALA A 9 -12.01 1.83 23.61
N PRO A 10 -12.17 1.19 24.77
CA PRO A 10 -11.06 0.95 25.69
C PRO A 10 -9.90 0.21 25.02
N ALA A 11 -8.67 0.70 25.23
CA ALA A 11 -7.44 0.10 24.75
C ALA A 11 -6.32 0.33 25.77
N GLY A 12 -5.43 -0.65 25.93
CA GLY A 12 -4.29 -0.58 26.84
C GLY A 12 -3.15 0.30 26.33
N SER A 13 -3.14 0.67 25.04
CA SER A 13 -2.14 1.57 24.47
C SER A 13 -2.60 2.24 23.17
N ARG A 14 -1.90 3.32 22.78
CA ARG A 14 -2.05 3.95 21.45
C ARG A 14 -1.71 2.98 20.32
N THR A 15 -0.68 2.15 20.49
CA THR A 15 -0.29 1.13 19.51
C THR A 15 -1.43 0.15 19.25
N GLU A 16 -2.10 -0.30 20.31
CA GLU A 16 -3.25 -1.21 20.20
C GLU A 16 -4.39 -0.58 19.39
N VAL A 17 -4.71 0.70 19.63
CA VAL A 17 -5.71 1.43 18.84
C VAL A 17 -5.35 1.45 17.35
N PHE A 18 -4.11 1.78 17.00
CA PHE A 18 -3.67 1.81 15.61
C PHE A 18 -3.66 0.44 14.93
N LEU A 19 -3.30 -0.62 15.67
CA LEU A 19 -3.35 -1.98 15.15
C LEU A 19 -4.79 -2.40 14.84
N ARG A 20 -5.75 -2.09 15.72
CA ARG A 20 -7.18 -2.34 15.45
C ARG A 20 -7.66 -1.66 14.17
N TYR A 21 -7.25 -0.39 13.94
CA TYR A 21 -7.57 0.30 12.68
C TYR A 21 -6.92 -0.39 11.47
N LEU A 22 -5.64 -0.74 11.54
CA LEU A 22 -4.94 -1.41 10.46
C LEU A 22 -5.60 -2.74 10.11
N ASP A 23 -5.96 -3.55 11.11
CA ASP A 23 -6.65 -4.83 10.90
C ASP A 23 -8.02 -4.64 10.23
N TYR A 24 -8.81 -3.69 10.71
CA TYR A 24 -10.09 -3.34 10.07
C TYR A 24 -9.92 -2.95 8.60
N PHE A 25 -8.94 -2.11 8.26
CA PHE A 25 -8.71 -1.69 6.88
C PHE A 25 -8.18 -2.81 6.00
N ARG A 26 -7.29 -3.69 6.52
CA ARG A 26 -6.82 -4.87 5.79
C ARG A 26 -7.99 -5.79 5.46
N GLU A 27 -8.82 -6.14 6.44
CA GLU A 27 -9.97 -7.01 6.22
C GLU A 27 -10.97 -6.37 5.26
N SER A 28 -11.31 -5.09 5.46
CA SER A 28 -12.21 -4.35 4.56
C SER A 28 -11.72 -4.34 3.10
N MET A 29 -10.41 -4.24 2.88
CA MET A 29 -9.84 -4.30 1.53
C MET A 29 -9.93 -5.70 0.93
N VAL A 30 -9.62 -6.73 1.73
CA VAL A 30 -9.75 -8.13 1.29
C VAL A 30 -11.20 -8.46 0.96
N ASP A 31 -12.15 -8.10 1.82
CA ASP A 31 -13.58 -8.35 1.62
C ASP A 31 -14.07 -7.69 0.32
N LYS A 32 -13.73 -6.42 0.09
CA LYS A 32 -14.14 -5.68 -1.12
C LYS A 32 -13.55 -6.27 -2.40
N VAL A 33 -12.28 -6.68 -2.37
CA VAL A 33 -11.62 -7.26 -3.54
C VAL A 33 -12.14 -8.67 -3.81
N SER A 34 -12.32 -9.48 -2.76
CA SER A 34 -12.86 -10.85 -2.86
C SER A 34 -14.29 -10.90 -3.38
N ALA A 35 -15.07 -9.83 -3.18
CA ALA A 35 -16.44 -9.72 -3.69
C ALA A 35 -16.52 -9.42 -5.20
N LEU A 36 -15.42 -9.04 -5.85
CA LEU A 36 -15.41 -8.73 -7.27
C LEU A 36 -15.18 -9.98 -8.11
N ALA A 37 -15.80 -10.02 -9.29
CA ALA A 37 -15.51 -11.08 -10.26
C ALA A 37 -14.10 -10.92 -10.85
N GLU A 38 -13.46 -12.05 -11.19
CA GLU A 38 -12.12 -12.13 -11.78
C GLU A 38 -11.82 -11.15 -12.94
N PRO A 39 -12.74 -10.91 -13.91
CA PRO A 39 -12.50 -9.90 -14.95
C PRO A 39 -12.54 -8.46 -14.42
N GLU A 40 -13.31 -8.18 -13.38
CA GLU A 40 -13.41 -6.85 -12.77
C GLU A 40 -12.15 -6.50 -11.96
N LEU A 41 -11.49 -7.52 -11.38
CA LEU A 41 -10.22 -7.37 -10.67
C LEU A 41 -9.09 -6.82 -11.55
N ARG A 42 -9.12 -7.10 -12.85
CA ARG A 42 -8.11 -6.67 -13.84
C ARG A 42 -8.55 -5.49 -14.69
N ARG A 43 -9.76 -4.96 -14.48
CA ARG A 43 -10.29 -3.83 -15.25
C ARG A 43 -10.24 -2.55 -14.43
N SER A 44 -9.60 -1.51 -14.97
CA SER A 44 -9.68 -0.19 -14.37
C SER A 44 -11.08 0.39 -14.56
N ARG A 45 -11.70 0.82 -13.45
CA ARG A 45 -12.97 1.57 -13.43
C ARG A 45 -12.78 3.04 -13.11
N LEU A 46 -11.58 3.42 -12.67
CA LEU A 46 -11.25 4.78 -12.27
C LEU A 46 -10.53 5.52 -13.40
N PRO A 47 -10.72 6.84 -13.52
CA PRO A 47 -9.95 7.69 -14.44
C PRO A 47 -8.43 7.64 -14.20
N SER A 48 -8.01 7.19 -13.02
CA SER A 48 -6.60 6.97 -12.67
C SER A 48 -5.93 5.84 -13.48
N GLY A 49 -6.72 4.95 -14.08
CA GLY A 49 -6.22 3.78 -14.80
C GLY A 49 -5.82 2.59 -13.90
N TRP A 50 -6.07 2.67 -12.60
CA TRP A 50 -5.70 1.63 -11.64
C TRP A 50 -6.73 0.49 -11.61
N THR A 51 -6.24 -0.74 -11.73
CA THR A 51 -7.04 -1.93 -11.46
C THR A 51 -7.16 -2.18 -9.95
N PRO A 52 -8.25 -2.83 -9.48
CA PRO A 52 -8.37 -3.25 -8.08
C PRO A 52 -7.16 -4.06 -7.57
N LEU A 53 -6.60 -4.95 -8.38
CA LEU A 53 -5.41 -5.73 -8.03
C LEU A 53 -4.15 -4.87 -7.88
N GLU A 54 -3.93 -3.90 -8.77
CA GLU A 54 -2.80 -2.98 -8.66
C GLU A 54 -2.92 -2.09 -7.42
N LEU A 55 -4.14 -1.69 -7.06
CA LEU A 55 -4.40 -0.92 -5.85
C LEU A 55 -4.10 -1.73 -4.59
N LEU A 56 -4.58 -2.99 -4.52
CA LEU A 56 -4.29 -3.87 -3.39
C LEU A 56 -2.79 -4.13 -3.26
N LYS A 57 -2.11 -4.40 -4.39
CA LYS A 57 -0.65 -4.56 -4.41
C LYS A 57 0.03 -3.30 -3.89
N HIS A 58 -0.38 -2.11 -4.31
CA HIS A 58 0.21 -0.85 -3.84
C HIS A 58 0.04 -0.66 -2.33
N LEU A 59 -1.15 -0.89 -1.78
CA LEU A 59 -1.41 -0.75 -0.34
C LEU A 59 -0.50 -1.65 0.49
N ARG A 60 -0.27 -2.90 0.06
CA ARG A 60 0.70 -3.81 0.69
C ARG A 60 2.11 -3.19 0.77
N HIS A 61 2.57 -2.54 -0.29
CA HIS A 61 3.90 -1.91 -0.30
C HIS A 61 3.96 -0.63 0.53
N VAL A 62 2.87 0.15 0.57
CA VAL A 62 2.74 1.29 1.47
C VAL A 62 2.87 0.83 2.93
N GLU A 63 2.20 -0.25 3.30
CA GLU A 63 2.29 -0.82 4.64
C GLU A 63 3.70 -1.30 4.98
N LEU A 64 4.34 -2.09 4.10
CA LEU A 64 5.73 -2.52 4.27
C LEU A 64 6.69 -1.33 4.43
N ARG A 65 6.51 -0.29 3.62
CA ARG A 65 7.39 0.89 3.66
C ARG A 65 7.22 1.69 4.95
N TRP A 66 5.99 1.96 5.37
CA TRP A 66 5.78 2.79 6.56
C TRP A 66 5.98 2.01 7.84
N ILE A 67 5.44 0.81 7.94
CA ILE A 67 5.45 0.02 9.17
C ILE A 67 6.78 -0.71 9.34
N GLU A 68 7.15 -1.57 8.38
CA GLU A 68 8.36 -2.41 8.52
C GLU A 68 9.64 -1.56 8.40
N TRP A 69 9.75 -0.75 7.35
CA TRP A 69 10.95 0.07 7.15
C TRP A 69 10.93 1.36 7.97
N GLY A 70 9.84 2.12 7.93
CA GLY A 70 9.75 3.43 8.57
C GLY A 70 9.69 3.38 10.10
N PHE A 71 8.78 2.59 10.67
CA PHE A 71 8.56 2.52 12.12
C PHE A 71 9.40 1.44 12.80
N GLN A 72 9.47 0.23 12.24
CA GLN A 72 10.20 -0.89 12.84
C GLN A 72 11.69 -0.89 12.48
N GLY A 73 12.12 -0.06 11.51
CA GLY A 73 13.52 0.03 11.09
C GLY A 73 14.07 -1.25 10.46
N ARG A 74 13.21 -2.17 10.02
CA ARG A 74 13.63 -3.42 9.38
C ARG A 74 14.15 -3.13 7.99
N ASP A 75 15.22 -3.82 7.62
CA ASP A 75 15.76 -3.72 6.28
C ASP A 75 14.88 -4.51 5.30
N VAL A 76 14.38 -3.83 4.27
CA VAL A 76 13.46 -4.40 3.28
C VAL A 76 14.15 -4.27 1.92
N ALA A 77 14.43 -5.40 1.27
CA ALA A 77 15.28 -5.47 0.07
C ALA A 77 14.74 -4.68 -1.14
N ASP A 78 13.43 -4.60 -1.31
CA ASP A 78 12.77 -3.70 -2.27
C ASP A 78 11.46 -3.15 -1.68
N PRO A 79 11.49 -2.00 -0.97
CA PRO A 79 10.29 -1.36 -0.44
C PRO A 79 9.35 -0.84 -1.54
N TRP A 80 9.77 -0.88 -2.81
CA TRP A 80 9.19 -0.10 -3.90
C TRP A 80 8.58 -0.95 -5.01
N ALA A 81 8.70 -2.28 -4.93
CA ALA A 81 8.22 -3.27 -5.91
C ALA A 81 8.11 -2.72 -7.31
N THR A 82 9.27 -2.54 -7.93
CA THR A 82 9.31 -2.25 -9.36
C THR A 82 8.68 -3.44 -10.11
N ALA A 83 7.61 -3.22 -10.86
CA ALA A 83 7.11 -4.22 -11.80
C ALA A 83 8.13 -4.35 -12.94
N ALA A 84 9.15 -5.19 -12.76
CA ALA A 84 10.03 -5.63 -13.82
C ALA A 84 10.77 -6.91 -13.40
N THR A 85 10.26 -8.07 -13.82
CA THR A 85 11.16 -9.18 -14.18
C THR A 85 10.63 -9.84 -15.42
N THR A 86 10.94 -9.21 -16.55
CA THR A 86 11.38 -9.93 -17.74
C THR A 86 12.44 -9.07 -18.39
N ALA A 87 13.67 -9.58 -18.37
CA ALA A 87 14.80 -8.97 -19.06
C ALA A 87 14.51 -8.91 -20.56
N GLY A 88 14.67 -7.73 -21.17
CA GLY A 88 14.58 -7.56 -22.62
C GLY A 88 14.11 -6.19 -23.08
N THR A 89 15.05 -5.26 -23.20
CA THR A 89 15.18 -4.23 -24.27
C THR A 89 14.03 -3.24 -24.59
N SER A 90 14.34 -1.96 -24.37
CA SER A 90 13.95 -0.74 -25.13
C SER A 90 12.81 0.17 -24.58
N PRO A 91 12.92 1.52 -24.70
CA PRO A 91 12.22 2.48 -23.86
C PRO A 91 10.94 2.99 -24.51
N ARG A 92 9.78 2.73 -23.89
CA ARG A 92 8.54 3.43 -24.21
C ARG A 92 8.04 4.20 -22.99
N ARG A 93 8.31 5.50 -23.01
CA ARG A 93 7.86 6.50 -22.02
C ARG A 93 6.32 6.50 -22.01
N LYS A 94 5.70 6.02 -20.94
CA LYS A 94 4.27 6.18 -20.67
C LYS A 94 4.09 7.40 -19.73
N PRO A 95 3.33 8.44 -20.14
CA PRO A 95 3.09 9.61 -19.31
C PRO A 95 2.01 9.25 -18.28
N GLY A 96 2.32 9.46 -17.00
CA GLY A 96 1.48 9.03 -15.87
C GLY A 96 2.26 8.72 -14.59
N ARG A 97 3.60 8.67 -14.68
CA ARG A 97 4.52 8.34 -13.57
C ARG A 97 5.32 9.55 -13.08
N THR A 98 4.72 10.73 -12.98
CA THR A 98 5.44 11.95 -12.58
C THR A 98 5.20 12.37 -11.13
N TRP A 99 4.13 11.90 -10.49
CA TRP A 99 3.89 12.21 -9.08
C TRP A 99 4.92 11.56 -8.15
N TRP A 100 5.28 10.29 -8.41
CA TRP A 100 6.11 9.49 -7.51
C TRP A 100 7.58 9.94 -7.40
N ARG A 101 8.14 10.62 -8.42
CA ARG A 101 9.49 11.20 -8.34
C ARG A 101 9.55 12.50 -7.52
N ARG A 102 8.41 13.15 -7.24
CA ARG A 102 8.35 14.40 -6.46
C ARG A 102 8.34 14.12 -4.95
N CYS A 103 7.70 13.04 -4.50
CA CYS A 103 7.70 12.65 -3.09
C CYS A 103 9.02 11.98 -2.65
N GLY A 104 9.75 11.33 -3.55
CA GLY A 104 10.95 10.54 -3.23
C GLY A 104 12.30 11.26 -3.21
N ARG A 105 12.37 12.57 -3.52
CA ARG A 105 13.66 13.30 -3.56
C ARG A 105 14.04 13.97 -2.23
N ARG A 106 13.22 13.83 -1.19
CA ARG A 106 13.48 14.24 0.20
C ARG A 106 13.00 13.16 1.15
N ALA A 107 13.56 11.96 1.09
CA ALA A 107 13.52 11.10 2.26
C ALA A 107 14.61 11.64 3.21
N PRO A 108 14.27 12.15 4.40
CA PRO A 108 15.29 12.44 5.40
C PRO A 108 15.97 11.12 5.78
N THR A 109 17.27 11.20 6.08
CA THR A 109 18.04 10.25 6.88
C THR A 109 17.13 9.55 7.90
N PRO A 110 17.23 8.22 8.12
CA PRO A 110 16.36 7.52 9.07
C PRO A 110 16.33 8.29 10.38
N ALA A 111 15.20 8.95 10.62
CA ALA A 111 15.01 9.73 11.83
C ALA A 111 14.88 8.71 12.95
N ARG A 112 15.82 8.80 13.89
CA ARG A 112 15.79 8.09 15.16
C ARG A 112 14.64 8.70 15.97
N TRP A 113 13.45 8.11 15.83
CA TRP A 113 12.31 8.37 16.71
C TRP A 113 12.42 7.51 17.97
#